data_AF-A0A7V3FZT3-F1
#
_entry.id   AF-A0A7V3FZT3-F1
#
_cell.length_a   1.000
_cell.length_b   1.000
_cell.length_c   1.000
_cell.angle_alpha   90.00
_cell.angle_beta   90.00
_cell.angle_gamma   90.00
#
_symmetry.space_group_name_H-M   'P 1'
#
loop_
_entity.id
_entity.type
_entity.pdbx_description
1 polymer ?
#
loop_
_entity_poly.entity_id
_entity_poly.type
_entity_poly.pdbx_seq_one_letter_code
_entity_poly.pdbx_strand_id
1 'polypeptide(L)'
;IPFDRNSDDFVFDTQFLAQAVRLGFRLGDIPVPVRYFDEASSINFRRSLKYGLSTLGVLGSYWLDVLGLRRSPLFRPSKRVTRTLA
;
A
#
# COMPACT_ATOMS: atom_id res chain seq x y z
N ILE A 1 4.66 -6.09 7.66
CA ILE A 1 3.48 -5.51 6.97
C ILE A 1 2.36 -6.55 6.93
N PRO A 2 1.12 -6.26 7.36
CA PRO A 2 -0.04 -7.18 7.27
C PRO A 2 -0.66 -7.15 5.85
N PHE A 3 0.12 -7.51 4.83
CA PHE A 3 -0.28 -7.38 3.43
C PHE A 3 -1.46 -8.28 3.05
N ASP A 4 -1.75 -9.30 3.85
CA ASP A 4 -2.93 -10.17 3.74
C ASP A 4 -4.27 -9.42 3.91
N ARG A 5 -4.23 -8.18 4.41
CA ARG A 5 -5.42 -7.31 4.54
C ARG A 5 -5.59 -6.34 3.37
N ASN A 6 -4.65 -6.32 2.44
CA ASN A 6 -4.68 -5.40 1.33
C ASN A 6 -5.65 -5.92 0.25
N SER A 7 -6.06 -5.04 -0.65
CA SER A 7 -6.90 -5.39 -1.80
C SER A 7 -6.12 -6.24 -2.79
N ASP A 8 -6.77 -7.21 -3.44
CA ASP A 8 -6.20 -7.95 -4.58
C ASP A 8 -6.26 -7.18 -5.92
N ASP A 9 -6.54 -5.86 -5.89
CA ASP A 9 -6.65 -5.00 -7.08
C ASP A 9 -5.48 -3.99 -7.09
N PHE A 10 -5.39 -3.14 -8.12
CA PHE A 10 -4.25 -2.24 -8.34
C PHE A 10 -3.83 -1.36 -7.15
N VAL A 11 -4.71 -1.07 -6.18
CA VAL A 11 -4.38 -0.25 -5.01
C VAL A 11 -3.51 -0.96 -3.96
N PHE A 12 -3.24 -2.26 -4.15
CA PHE A 12 -2.42 -3.07 -3.24
C PHE A 12 -1.08 -2.41 -2.90
N ASP A 13 -0.37 -1.93 -3.92
CA ASP A 13 0.96 -1.34 -3.80
C ASP A 13 0.97 -0.09 -2.90
N THR A 14 -0.03 0.77 -3.08
CA THR A 14 -0.24 1.99 -2.34
C THR A 14 -0.54 1.66 -0.88
N GLN A 15 -1.37 0.65 -0.62
CA GLN A 15 -1.65 0.19 0.75
C GLN A 15 -0.39 -0.34 1.43
N PHE A 16 0.41 -1.13 0.70
CA PHE A 16 1.65 -1.70 1.21
C PHE A 16 2.68 -0.61 1.57
N LEU A 17 2.88 0.36 0.67
CA LEU A 17 3.81 1.47 0.90
C LEU A 17 3.35 2.36 2.06
N ALA A 18 2.06 2.72 2.12
CA ALA A 18 1.52 3.51 3.21
C ALA A 18 1.65 2.79 4.57
N GLN A 19 1.45 1.46 4.60
CA GLN A 19 1.71 0.64 5.78
C GLN A 19 3.19 0.67 6.20
N ALA A 20 4.11 0.57 5.25
CA ALA A 20 5.54 0.59 5.53
C ALA A 20 5.96 1.90 6.17
N VAL A 21 5.52 3.03 5.60
CA VAL A 21 5.76 4.36 6.17
C VAL A 21 5.12 4.47 7.56
N ARG A 22 3.84 4.11 7.70
CA ARG A 22 3.09 4.28 8.95
C ARG A 22 3.65 3.47 10.13
N LEU A 23 4.26 2.32 9.83
CA LEU A 23 4.90 1.42 10.79
C LEU A 23 6.39 1.75 11.01
N GLY A 24 6.92 2.81 10.39
CA GLY A 24 8.28 3.29 10.62
C GLY A 24 9.39 2.49 9.92
N PHE A 25 9.06 1.75 8.85
CA PHE A 25 10.07 1.08 8.04
C PHE A 25 10.85 2.09 7.20
N ARG A 26 12.13 1.80 6.97
CA ARG A 26 12.95 2.54 5.99
C ARG A 26 12.68 1.97 4.60
N LEU A 27 12.45 2.84 3.62
CA LEU A 27 12.26 2.48 2.22
C LEU A 27 13.55 2.77 1.45
N GLY A 28 13.85 1.94 0.46
CA GLY A 28 14.95 2.14 -0.48
C GLY A 28 14.57 1.53 -1.82
N ASP A 29 15.04 2.14 -2.90
CA ASP A 29 14.75 1.73 -4.26
C ASP A 29 16.00 1.13 -4.93
N ILE A 30 15.79 0.12 -5.77
CA ILE A 30 16.83 -0.50 -6.58
C ILE A 30 16.40 -0.35 -8.04
N PRO A 31 17.25 0.22 -8.92
CA PRO A 31 16.91 0.36 -10.33
C PRO A 31 16.84 -1.01 -10.99
N VAL A 32 15.73 -1.28 -11.67
CA VAL A 32 15.52 -2.48 -12.49
C VAL A 32 15.19 -2.04 -13.92
N PRO A 33 15.88 -2.53 -14.95
CA PRO A 33 15.59 -2.16 -16.33
C PRO A 33 14.18 -2.65 -16.72
N VAL A 34 13.30 -1.71 -17.06
CA VAL A 34 11.93 -2.02 -17.51
C VAL A 34 11.94 -2.19 -19.03
N ARG A 35 11.27 -3.23 -19.52
CA ARG A 35 11.01 -3.42 -20.95
C ARG A 35 9.52 -3.24 -21.19
N TYR A 36 9.16 -2.21 -21.95
CA TYR A 36 7.81 -2.04 -22.47
C TYR A 36 7.75 -2.73 -23.84
N PHE A 37 6.72 -3.53 -24.03
CA PHE A 37 6.41 -4.24 -25.27
C PHE A 37 4.93 -4.01 -25.57
N ASP A 38 4.53 -4.07 -26.83
CA ASP A 38 3.15 -3.72 -27.22
C ASP A 38 2.11 -4.68 -26.61
N GLU A 39 2.51 -5.91 -26.29
CA GLU A 39 1.69 -6.90 -25.58
C GLU A 39 1.68 -6.68 -24.05
N ALA A 40 2.36 -5.65 -23.53
CA ALA A 40 2.37 -5.34 -22.11
C ALA A 40 0.97 -4.87 -21.70
N SER A 41 0.44 -5.47 -20.64
CA SER A 41 -0.90 -5.18 -20.14
C SER A 41 -1.05 -3.69 -19.81
N SER A 42 -1.91 -3.01 -20.57
CA SER A 42 -2.31 -1.63 -20.30
C SER A 42 -3.61 -1.59 -19.50
N ILE A 43 -3.64 -0.77 -18.45
CA ILE A 43 -4.85 -0.54 -17.66
C ILE A 43 -5.81 0.38 -18.43
N ASN A 44 -7.10 -0.01 -18.53
CA ASN A 44 -8.10 0.82 -19.19
C ASN A 44 -8.50 2.03 -18.32
N PHE A 45 -9.02 3.08 -18.95
CA PHE A 45 -9.34 4.35 -18.28
C PHE A 45 -10.24 4.20 -17.03
N ARG A 46 -11.27 3.35 -17.10
CA ARG A 46 -12.19 3.13 -15.97
C ARG A 46 -11.46 2.51 -14.77
N ARG A 47 -10.61 1.52 -15.02
CA ARG A 47 -9.78 0.91 -13.97
C ARG A 47 -8.73 1.89 -13.46
N SER A 48 -8.15 2.72 -14.31
CA SER A 48 -7.22 3.79 -13.90
C SER A 48 -7.88 4.80 -12.97
N LEU A 49 -9.12 5.22 -13.27
CA LEU A 49 -9.86 6.15 -12.42
C LEU A 49 -10.18 5.52 -11.05
N LYS A 50 -10.65 4.27 -11.04
CA LYS A 50 -10.88 3.51 -9.80
C LYS A 50 -9.59 3.42 -8.98
N TYR A 51 -8.47 3.08 -9.62
CA TYR A 51 -7.17 2.99 -8.97
C TYR A 51 -6.78 4.35 -8.35
N GLY A 52 -6.81 5.43 -9.12
CA GLY A 52 -6.46 6.77 -8.64
C GLY A 52 -7.30 7.23 -7.45
N LEU A 53 -8.63 7.05 -7.50
CA LEU A 53 -9.51 7.38 -6.38
C LEU A 53 -9.24 6.49 -5.15
N SER A 54 -8.96 5.20 -5.36
CA SER A 54 -8.63 4.28 -4.27
C SER A 54 -7.32 4.68 -3.59
N THR A 55 -6.32 5.11 -4.37
CA THR A 55 -5.05 5.65 -3.87
C THR A 55 -5.29 6.87 -2.98
N LEU A 56 -6.12 7.83 -3.42
CA LEU A 56 -6.49 8.98 -2.60
C LEU A 56 -7.19 8.56 -1.29
N GLY A 57 -8.06 7.54 -1.35
CA GLY A 57 -8.71 6.99 -0.16
C GLY A 57 -7.74 6.37 0.85
N VAL A 58 -6.67 5.71 0.39
CA VAL A 58 -5.60 5.19 1.25
C VAL A 58 -4.83 6.34 1.90
N LEU A 59 -4.46 7.37 1.14
CA LEU A 59 -3.77 8.55 1.67
C LEU A 59 -4.62 9.30 2.70
N GLY A 60 -5.92 9.48 2.43
CA GLY A 60 -6.85 10.06 3.39
C GLY A 60 -6.93 9.24 4.69
N SER A 61 -7.05 7.91 4.57
CA SER A 61 -7.04 7.01 5.72
C SER A 61 -5.72 7.08 6.50
N TYR A 62 -4.58 7.20 5.81
CA TYR A 62 -3.26 7.35 6.41
C TYR A 62 -3.20 8.61 7.27
N TRP A 63 -3.58 9.77 6.71
CA TRP A 63 -3.56 11.03 7.46
C TRP A 63 -4.51 11.03 8.64
N LEU A 64 -5.72 10.48 8.49
CA LEU A 64 -6.64 10.33 9.62
C LEU A 64 -6.05 9.44 10.74
N ASP A 65 -5.27 8.42 10.41
CA ASP A 65 -4.61 7.55 11.38
C ASP A 65 -3.37 8.19 12.03
N VAL A 66 -2.61 8.97 11.26
CA VAL A 66 -1.47 9.77 11.75
C VAL A 66 -1.95 10.85 12.71
N LEU A 67 -3.02 11.57 12.36
CA LEU A 67 -3.62 12.63 13.17
C LEU A 67 -4.40 12.09 14.38
N GLY A 68 -4.57 10.77 14.50
CA GLY A 68 -5.33 10.13 15.59
C GLY A 68 -6.85 10.28 15.48
N LEU A 69 -7.36 10.87 14.39
CA LEU A 69 -8.80 11.10 14.16
C LEU A 69 -9.56 9.81 13.85
N ARG A 70 -8.91 8.82 13.20
CA ARG A 70 -9.51 7.51 12.95
C ARG A 70 -8.46 6.41 12.97
N ARG A 71 -8.67 5.39 13.80
CA ARG A 71 -7.78 4.23 13.87
C ARG A 71 -8.11 3.22 12.77
N SER A 72 -7.28 3.15 11.72
CA SER A 72 -7.50 2.20 10.62
C SER A 72 -6.83 0.84 10.92
N PRO A 73 -7.55 -0.29 10.75
CA PRO A 73 -6.95 -1.63 10.84
C PRO A 73 -5.83 -1.88 9.83
N LEU A 74 -5.84 -1.13 8.72
CA LEU A 74 -4.82 -1.20 7.67
C LEU A 74 -3.42 -0.89 8.22
N PHE A 75 -3.33 0.01 9.21
CA PHE A 75 -2.07 0.52 9.75
C PHE A 75 -1.70 -0.09 11.12
N ARG A 76 -2.13 -1.33 11.37
CA ARG A 76 -1.80 -2.05 12.61
C ARG A 76 -0.90 -3.24 12.31
N PRO A 77 0.18 -3.45 13.07
CA PRO A 77 1.12 -4.54 12.79
C PRO A 77 0.43 -5.91 12.87
N SER A 78 0.98 -6.88 12.14
CA SER A 78 0.53 -8.26 12.24
C SER A 78 1.00 -8.87 13.57
N LYS A 79 0.12 -9.59 14.26
CA LYS A 79 0.44 -10.26 15.54
C LYS A 79 1.55 -11.30 15.41
N ARG A 80 1.85 -11.77 14.19
CA ARG A 80 2.85 -12.82 13.91
C ARG A 80 4.30 -12.42 14.21
N VAL A 81 4.65 -11.13 14.24
CA VAL A 81 6.05 -10.67 14.40
C VAL A 81 6.48 -10.56 15.88
N THR A 82 5.56 -10.64 16.84
CA THR A 82 5.87 -10.46 18.28
C THR A 82 6.56 -11.68 18.92
N ARG A 83 6.81 -12.78 18.19
CA ARG A 83 7.34 -14.05 18.76
C ARG A 83 8.83 -14.32 18.57
N THR A 84 9.60 -13.42 17.95
CA THR A 84 11.03 -13.68 17.64
C THR A 84 12.00 -12.70 18.31
N LEU A 85 11.54 -11.83 19.22
CA LEU A 85 12.39 -10.87 19.93
C LEU A 85 12.21 -10.93 21.47
N ALA A 86 11.92 -12.11 22.01
CA ALA A 86 11.94 -12.38 23.45
C ALA A 86 12.96 -13.48 23.75
#